data_AF-A0A1Y0BNJ7-F1
#
_entry.id   AF-A0A1Y0BNJ7-F1
#
_cell.length_a   1.000
_cell.length_b   1.000
_cell.length_c   1.000
_cell.angle_alpha   90.00
_cell.angle_beta   90.00
_cell.angle_gamma   90.00
#
_symmetry.space_group_name_H-M   'P 1'
#
loop_
_entity.id
_entity.type
_entity.pdbx_description
1 polymer ?
#
loop_
_entity_poly.entity_id
_entity_poly.type
_entity_poly.pdbx_seq_one_letter_code
_entity_poly.pdbx_strand_id
1 'polypeptide(L)'
;MLKDQRIAISVDGKGCWRDNVFVERLWKSVKYEEVYLHSYDTVSQARAGLAKYFAFYNARRPHASLDRMTPDQFYDNALPLPRAA
;
A
#
# COMPACT_ATOMS: atom_id res chain seq x y z
N MET A 1 1.38 11.42 -20.66
CA MET A 1 1.12 10.46 -19.56
C MET A 1 1.91 10.92 -18.31
N LEU A 2 1.34 10.85 -17.10
CA LEU A 2 1.78 11.50 -15.84
C LEU A 2 1.80 13.05 -15.85
N LYS A 3 2.55 13.70 -16.75
CA LYS A 3 2.58 15.17 -16.86
C LYS A 3 1.21 15.75 -17.22
N ASP A 4 0.48 15.08 -18.11
CA ASP A 4 -0.89 15.47 -18.49
C ASP A 4 -1.90 15.36 -17.33
N GLN A 5 -1.59 14.54 -16.33
CA GLN A 5 -2.39 14.38 -15.10
C GLN A 5 -1.87 15.27 -13.97
N ARG A 6 -0.93 16.19 -14.26
CA ARG A 6 -0.28 17.08 -13.28
C ARG A 6 0.36 16.33 -12.10
N ILE A 7 0.83 15.11 -12.34
CA ILE A 7 1.55 14.32 -11.34
C ILE A 7 3.04 14.66 -11.43
N ALA A 8 3.58 15.28 -10.37
CA ALA A 8 5.01 15.53 -10.24
C ALA A 8 5.74 14.23 -9.87
N ILE A 9 6.82 13.92 -10.59
CA ILE A 9 7.67 12.78 -10.25
C ILE A 9 8.72 13.29 -9.26
N SER A 10 8.64 12.83 -8.01
CA SER A 10 9.68 13.02 -7.03
C SER A 10 10.59 11.81 -7.06
N VAL A 11 11.86 12.00 -7.43
CA VAL A 11 12.90 10.98 -7.34
C VAL A 11 13.85 11.40 -6.24
N ASP A 12 14.14 10.47 -5.32
CA ASP A 12 15.08 10.73 -4.25
C ASP A 12 16.53 10.76 -4.79
N GLY A 13 17.42 11.45 -4.08
CA GLY A 13 18.85 11.38 -4.38
C GLY A 13 19.39 9.99 -4.03
N LYS A 14 20.35 9.47 -4.81
CA LYS A 14 20.99 8.17 -4.56
C LYS A 14 21.42 8.04 -3.09
N GLY A 15 20.78 7.14 -2.34
CA GLY A 15 21.06 6.88 -0.91
C GLY A 15 20.04 7.43 0.09
N CYS A 16 18.92 8.02 -0.36
CA CYS A 16 17.86 8.53 0.52
C CYS A 16 16.83 7.44 0.91
N TRP A 17 17.24 6.52 1.79
CA TRP A 17 16.41 5.39 2.24
C TRP A 17 15.07 5.75 2.89
N ARG A 18 14.92 6.97 3.45
CA ARG A 18 13.76 7.39 4.26
C ARG A 18 12.44 7.34 3.49
N ASP A 19 12.47 7.72 2.22
CA ASP A 19 11.26 7.78 1.39
C ASP A 19 10.75 6.37 1.05
N ASN A 20 11.65 5.37 1.06
CA ASN A 20 11.31 3.98 0.73
C ASN A 20 10.88 3.14 1.96
N VAL A 21 11.09 3.63 3.19
CA VAL A 21 10.81 2.86 4.43
C VAL A 21 9.39 2.32 4.49
N PHE A 22 8.41 3.12 4.05
CA PHE A 22 7.01 2.73 4.06
C PHE A 22 6.74 1.57 3.10
N VAL A 23 7.27 1.66 1.89
CA VAL A 23 7.14 0.65 0.84
C VAL A 23 7.88 -0.63 1.23
N GLU A 24 9.08 -0.53 1.80
CA GLU A 24 9.81 -1.69 2.31
C GLU A 24 9.08 -2.41 3.43
N ARG A 25 8.49 -1.67 4.37
CA ARG A 25 7.67 -2.25 5.45
C ARG A 25 6.45 -2.98 4.89
N LEU A 26 5.77 -2.41 3.90
CA LEU A 26 4.66 -3.05 3.21
C LEU A 26 5.11 -4.37 2.57
N TRP A 27 6.20 -4.34 1.78
CA TRP A 27 6.70 -5.52 1.09
C TRP A 27 7.22 -6.60 2.03
N LYS A 28 7.77 -6.23 3.19
CA LYS A 28 8.11 -7.20 4.23
C LYS A 28 6.86 -7.95 4.69
N SER A 29 5.78 -7.25 5.04
CA SER A 29 4.52 -7.89 5.41
C SER A 29 3.97 -8.79 4.31
N VAL A 30 3.86 -8.30 3.07
CA VAL A 30 3.36 -9.10 1.93
C VAL A 30 4.17 -10.38 1.74
N LYS A 31 5.49 -10.30 1.82
CA LYS A 31 6.36 -11.46 1.63
C LYS A 31 6.14 -12.51 2.72
N TYR A 32 6.16 -12.12 3.98
CA TYR A 32 6.08 -13.05 5.10
C TYR A 32 4.67 -13.59 5.35
N GLU A 33 3.65 -12.78 5.12
CA GLU A 33 2.26 -13.12 5.47
C GLU A 33 1.49 -13.75 4.30
N GLU A 34 1.96 -13.58 3.05
CA GLU A 34 1.30 -14.13 1.86
C GLU A 34 2.30 -14.93 1.02
N VAL A 35 3.31 -14.29 0.42
CA VAL A 35 4.12 -14.93 -0.64
C VAL A 35 4.92 -16.15 -0.14
N TYR A 36 5.50 -16.10 1.05
CA TYR A 36 6.31 -17.21 1.59
C TYR A 36 5.46 -18.37 2.13
N LEU A 37 4.18 -18.14 2.40
CA LEU A 37 3.27 -19.17 2.90
C LEU A 37 2.55 -19.92 1.78
N HIS A 38 2.56 -19.38 0.56
CA HIS A 38 1.80 -19.91 -0.56
C HIS A 38 2.73 -20.33 -1.71
N SER A 39 2.49 -21.52 -2.26
CA SER A 39 2.99 -21.89 -3.58
C SER A 39 1.96 -21.49 -4.62
N TYR A 40 2.35 -20.64 -5.57
CA TYR A 40 1.53 -20.31 -6.73
C TYR A 40 2.03 -21.06 -7.95
N ASP A 41 1.13 -21.79 -8.61
CA ASP A 41 1.48 -22.53 -9.83
C ASP A 41 1.45 -21.61 -11.06
N THR A 42 0.70 -20.50 -10.98
CA THR A 42 0.55 -19.54 -12.06
C THR A 42 0.58 -18.09 -11.58
N VAL A 43 0.98 -17.18 -12.48
CA VAL A 43 0.93 -15.74 -12.22
C VAL A 43 -0.51 -15.26 -11.92
N SER A 44 -1.52 -15.88 -12.54
CA SER A 44 -2.92 -15.52 -12.29
C SER A 44 -3.33 -15.85 -10.85
N GLN A 45 -2.92 -17.00 -10.33
CA GLN A 45 -3.15 -17.36 -8.93
C GLN A 45 -2.42 -16.39 -7.98
N ALA A 46 -1.15 -16.07 -8.27
CA ALA A 46 -0.39 -15.10 -7.48
C ALA A 46 -1.08 -13.73 -7.45
N ARG A 47 -1.58 -13.24 -8.59
CA ARG A 47 -2.34 -11.98 -8.65
C ARG A 47 -3.62 -12.03 -7.81
N ALA A 48 -4.35 -13.15 -7.84
CA ALA A 48 -5.57 -13.31 -7.04
C ALA A 48 -5.26 -13.37 -5.53
N GLY A 49 -4.23 -14.11 -5.13
CA GLY A 49 -3.76 -14.19 -3.74
C GLY A 49 -3.33 -12.83 -3.21
N LEU A 50 -2.47 -12.14 -3.95
CA LEU A 50 -2.04 -10.78 -3.62
C LEU A 50 -3.21 -9.80 -3.55
N ALA A 51 -4.15 -9.84 -4.50
CA ALA A 51 -5.33 -8.96 -4.47
C ALA A 51 -6.17 -9.19 -3.21
N LYS A 52 -6.39 -10.45 -2.82
CA LYS A 52 -7.09 -10.81 -1.58
C LYS A 52 -6.32 -10.30 -0.35
N TYR A 53 -5.00 -10.48 -0.32
CA TYR A 53 -4.16 -10.02 0.76
C TYR A 53 -4.20 -8.49 0.91
N PHE A 54 -4.07 -7.73 -0.19
CA PHE A 54 -4.13 -6.27 -0.15
C PHE A 54 -5.51 -5.76 0.26
N ALA A 55 -6.60 -6.42 -0.16
CA ALA A 55 -7.94 -6.08 0.32
C ALA A 55 -8.06 -6.26 1.85
N PHE A 56 -7.50 -7.33 2.40
CA PHE A 56 -7.44 -7.53 3.84
C PHE A 56 -6.55 -6.47 4.55
N TYR A 57 -5.35 -6.23 4.01
CA TYR A 57 -4.38 -5.29 4.57
C TYR A 57 -4.97 -3.88 4.68
N ASN A 58 -5.63 -3.41 3.62
CA ASN A 58 -6.15 -2.05 3.54
C ASN A 58 -7.46 -1.86 4.33
N ALA A 59 -8.38 -2.82 4.26
CA ALA A 59 -9.73 -2.64 4.79
C ALA A 59 -9.94 -3.19 6.21
N ARG A 60 -9.08 -4.11 6.68
CA ARG A 60 -9.35 -4.87 7.91
C ARG A 60 -8.20 -4.90 8.90
N ARG A 61 -6.95 -4.75 8.48
CA ARG A 61 -5.79 -4.85 9.37
C ARG A 61 -5.57 -3.52 10.12
N PRO A 62 -5.62 -3.50 11.47
CA PRO A 62 -5.24 -2.32 12.25
C PRO A 62 -3.71 -2.13 12.24
N HIS A 63 -3.24 -0.89 12.07
CA HIS A 63 -1.82 -0.57 12.12
C HIS A 63 -1.50 0.27 13.35
N ALA A 64 -0.53 -0.18 14.16
CA ALA A 64 -0.10 0.56 15.35
C ALA A 64 0.46 1.95 15.02
N SER A 65 1.10 2.12 13.85
CA SER A 65 1.57 3.41 13.37
C SER A 65 0.47 4.36 12.89
N LEU A 66 -0.78 3.86 12.77
CA LEU A 66 -1.96 4.62 12.37
C LEU A 66 -2.99 4.64 13.51
N ASP A 67 -2.55 4.64 14.77
CA ASP A 67 -3.42 4.62 15.95
C ASP A 67 -4.48 3.50 15.94
N ARG A 68 -4.11 2.32 15.43
CA ARG A 68 -4.98 1.14 15.23
C ARG A 68 -6.10 1.34 14.21
N MET A 69 -6.00 2.34 13.33
CA MET A 69 -6.82 2.43 12.13
C MET A 69 -6.30 1.49 11.04
N THR A 70 -7.19 1.13 10.11
CA THR A 70 -6.80 0.51 8.84
C THR A 70 -6.29 1.57 7.86
N PRO A 71 -5.50 1.19 6.83
CA PRO A 71 -5.07 2.13 5.80
C PRO A 71 -6.23 2.85 5.11
N ASP A 72 -7.34 2.15 4.82
CA ASP A 72 -8.53 2.77 4.23
C ASP A 72 -9.14 3.82 5.17
N GLN A 73 -9.31 3.50 6.46
CA GLN A 73 -9.83 4.44 7.44
C GLN A 73 -8.94 5.68 7.58
N PHE A 74 -7.62 5.48 7.63
CA PHE A 74 -6.67 6.58 7.73
C PHE A 74 -6.72 7.47 6.49
N TYR A 75 -6.80 6.87 5.29
CA TYR A 75 -6.92 7.60 4.03
C TYR A 75 -8.21 8.41 3.97
N ASP A 76 -9.35 7.78 4.28
CA ASP A 76 -10.66 8.43 4.26
C ASP A 76 -10.75 9.60 5.25
N ASN A 77 -10.18 9.44 6.45
CA ASN A 77 -10.11 10.51 7.44
C ASN A 77 -9.19 11.67 7.03
N ALA A 78 -8.18 11.40 6.21
CA ALA A 78 -7.23 12.40 5.71
C ALA A 78 -7.72 13.13 4.45
N LEU A 79 -8.78 12.63 3.81
CA LEU A 79 -9.37 13.32 2.66
C LEU A 79 -10.00 14.64 3.11
N PRO A 80 -9.71 15.77 2.44
CA PRO A 80 -10.42 17.01 2.71
C PRO A 80 -11.92 16.78 2.48
N LEU A 81 -12.76 17.28 3.40
CA LEU A 81 -14.20 17.25 3.25
C LEU A 81 -14.58 17.76 1.84
N PRO A 82 -15.49 17.07 1.13
CA PRO A 82 -15.92 17.54 -0.18
C PRO A 82 -16.39 18.99 -0.04
N ARG A 83 -15.86 19.88 -0.90
CA ARG A 83 -16.37 21.25 -0.97
C ARG A 83 -17.88 21.16 -1.23
N ALA A 84 -18.67 21.68 -0.30
CA ALA A 84 -20.10 21.85 -0.51
C ALA A 84 -20.30 22.62 -1.81
N ALA A 85 -21.12 22.07 -2.71
CA ALA A 85 -21.49 22.67 -3.98
C ALA A 85 -22.40 23.89 -3.77
#